data_AF-A0AAU6FDF0-F1
#
_entry.id   AF-A0AAU6FDF0-F1
#
_cell.length_a   1.000
_cell.length_b   1.000
_cell.length_c   1.000
_cell.angle_alpha   90.00
_cell.angle_beta   90.00
_cell.angle_gamma   90.00
#
_symmetry.space_group_name_H-M   'P 1'
#
loop_
_entity.id
_entity.type
_entity.pdbx_description
1 polymer ?
#
loop_
_entity_poly.entity_id
_entity_poly.type
_entity_poly.pdbx_seq_one_letter_code
_entity_poly.pdbx_strand_id
1 'polypeptide(L)'
;MHVPEQVVYGLVLALVVLSPLIGFGRTKWLAVFTLLNIGEYRVLLGEDPFTMAVAVTALLGALLLLLEMTASHVMSGVLWMVCGVLVALAFANKEVTADWIVAARPWVAISTGVAAAVLAVRARRARLIAHDPSEGLRGM
;
A
#
# COMPACT_ATOMS: atom_id res chain seq x y z
N MET A 1 18.61 -19.89 5.25
CA MET A 1 19.39 -18.65 5.01
C MET A 1 18.54 -17.49 5.50
N HIS A 2 19.04 -16.67 6.42
CA HIS A 2 18.34 -15.48 6.89
C HIS A 2 18.67 -14.33 5.94
N VAL A 3 17.66 -13.75 5.28
CA VAL A 3 17.84 -12.61 4.40
C VAL A 3 17.97 -11.36 5.28
N PRO A 4 18.97 -10.48 5.07
CA PRO A 4 19.09 -9.26 5.87
C PRO A 4 17.88 -8.34 5.67
N GLU A 5 17.33 -7.77 6.76
CA GLU A 5 16.17 -6.87 6.69
C GLU A 5 16.38 -5.66 5.79
N GLN A 6 17.62 -5.15 5.70
CA GLN A 6 17.98 -4.05 4.80
C GLN A 6 17.74 -4.39 3.33
N VAL A 7 17.99 -5.64 2.93
CA VAL A 7 17.74 -6.12 1.57
C VAL A 7 16.24 -6.15 1.31
N VAL A 8 15.45 -6.61 2.27
CA VAL A 8 14.00 -6.65 2.10
C VAL A 8 13.39 -5.25 2.08
N TYR A 9 13.90 -4.33 2.89
CA TYR A 9 13.49 -2.93 2.83
C TYR A 9 13.81 -2.31 1.47
N GLY A 10 15.03 -2.53 0.95
CA GLY A 10 15.40 -2.06 -0.38
C GLY A 10 14.49 -2.61 -1.48
N LEU A 11 14.08 -3.88 -1.39
CA LEU A 11 13.14 -4.51 -2.32
C LEU A 11 11.72 -3.93 -2.20
N VAL A 12 11.23 -3.73 -0.98
CA VAL A 12 9.90 -3.11 -0.74
C VAL A 12 9.89 -1.68 -1.26
N LEU A 13 10.92 -0.89 -0.94
CA LEU A 13 11.04 0.49 -1.38
C LEU A 13 11.16 0.56 -2.91
N ALA A 14 12.01 -0.28 -3.52
CA ALA A 14 12.14 -0.35 -4.96
C ALA A 14 10.81 -0.75 -5.62
N LEU A 15 10.11 -1.74 -5.06
CA LEU A 15 8.79 -2.13 -5.54
C LEU A 15 7.86 -0.92 -5.48
N VAL A 16 7.68 -0.28 -4.32
CA VAL A 16 6.79 0.88 -4.14
C VAL A 16 7.14 2.03 -5.09
N VAL A 17 8.42 2.41 -5.20
CA VAL A 17 8.88 3.53 -6.03
C VAL A 17 8.74 3.25 -7.53
N LEU A 18 8.97 2.00 -7.96
CA LEU A 18 8.82 1.60 -9.36
C LEU A 18 7.37 1.26 -9.72
N SER A 19 6.50 1.08 -8.73
CA SER A 19 5.11 0.66 -8.96
C SER A 19 4.26 1.61 -9.81
N PRO A 20 4.45 2.94 -9.79
CA PRO A 20 3.79 3.85 -10.73
C PRO A 20 4.16 3.58 -12.20
N LEU A 21 5.33 2.97 -12.45
CA LEU A 21 5.76 2.57 -13.80
C LEU A 21 5.14 1.24 -14.25
N ILE A 22 4.55 0.47 -13.32
CA ILE A 22 3.87 -0.78 -13.63
C ILE A 22 2.51 -0.45 -14.25
N GLY A 23 2.33 -0.83 -15.52
CA GLY A 23 1.09 -0.62 -16.26
C GLY A 23 -0.15 -1.21 -15.56
N PHE A 24 -1.32 -0.63 -15.84
CA PHE A 24 -2.59 -1.08 -15.29
C PHE A 24 -2.90 -2.52 -15.71
N GLY A 25 -3.10 -3.44 -14.74
CA GLY A 25 -3.40 -4.83 -15.06
C GLY A 25 -3.01 -5.83 -13.97
N ARG A 26 -2.83 -7.10 -14.38
CA ARG A 26 -2.50 -8.22 -13.47
C ARG A 26 -1.23 -7.95 -12.65
N THR A 27 -0.20 -7.37 -13.27
CA THR A 27 1.08 -7.09 -12.60
C THR A 27 0.93 -6.08 -11.47
N LYS A 28 0.11 -5.02 -11.66
CA LYS A 28 -0.17 -4.03 -10.60
C LYS A 28 -0.94 -4.65 -9.43
N TRP A 29 -1.89 -5.52 -9.71
CA TRP A 29 -2.58 -6.30 -8.67
C TRP A 29 -1.64 -7.23 -7.91
N LEU A 30 -0.73 -7.93 -8.60
CA LEU A 30 0.28 -8.75 -7.96
C LEU A 30 1.17 -7.92 -7.03
N ALA A 31 1.64 -6.75 -7.48
CA ALA A 31 2.40 -5.83 -6.63
C ALA A 31 1.62 -5.42 -5.38
N VAL A 32 0.35 -5.05 -5.52
CA VAL A 32 -0.54 -4.74 -4.39
C VAL A 32 -0.64 -5.92 -3.42
N PHE A 33 -0.94 -7.13 -3.91
CA PHE A 33 -1.07 -8.30 -3.05
C PHE A 33 0.25 -8.64 -2.35
N THR A 34 1.38 -8.57 -3.04
CA THR A 34 2.70 -8.79 -2.45
C THR A 34 2.98 -7.79 -1.34
N LEU A 35 2.74 -6.50 -1.58
CA LEU A 35 2.97 -5.44 -0.59
C LEU A 35 2.03 -5.58 0.63
N LEU A 36 0.75 -5.88 0.42
CA LEU A 36 -0.19 -6.14 1.52
C LEU A 36 0.26 -7.33 2.37
N ASN A 37 0.61 -8.45 1.75
CA ASN A 37 1.05 -9.64 2.48
C ASN A 37 2.34 -9.38 3.27
N ILE A 38 3.33 -8.73 2.65
CA ILE A 38 4.58 -8.38 3.32
C ILE A 38 4.31 -7.43 4.50
N GLY A 39 3.47 -6.43 4.31
CA GLY A 39 3.13 -5.44 5.31
C GLY A 39 2.37 -6.03 6.50
N GLU A 40 1.27 -6.73 6.24
CA GLU A 40 0.41 -7.37 7.25
C GLU A 40 1.21 -8.39 8.07
N TYR A 41 1.97 -9.26 7.39
CA TYR A 41 2.82 -10.26 8.04
C TYR A 41 3.79 -9.60 9.03
N ARG A 42 4.41 -8.49 8.64
CA ARG A 42 5.34 -7.75 9.49
C ARG A 42 4.68 -6.95 10.60
N VAL A 43 3.48 -6.40 10.39
CA VAL A 43 2.72 -5.75 11.48
C VAL A 43 2.37 -6.76 12.56
N LEU A 44 1.99 -7.99 12.17
CA LEU A 44 1.56 -9.02 13.11
C LEU A 44 2.74 -9.60 13.90
N LEU A 45 3.88 -9.84 13.25
CA LEU A 45 4.98 -10.62 13.81
C LEU A 45 6.26 -9.83 14.09
N GLY A 46 6.42 -8.64 13.52
CA GLY A 46 7.61 -7.82 13.73
C GLY A 46 7.65 -7.27 15.15
N GLU A 47 8.85 -7.12 15.70
CA GLU A 47 9.06 -6.52 17.02
C GLU A 47 10.06 -5.36 16.97
N ASP A 48 10.94 -5.33 15.97
CA ASP A 48 11.93 -4.29 15.83
C ASP A 48 11.40 -3.07 15.04
N PRO A 49 11.89 -1.85 15.36
CA PRO A 49 11.42 -0.64 14.70
C PRO A 49 11.67 -0.58 13.20
N PHE A 50 12.71 -1.25 12.73
CA PHE A 50 13.05 -1.25 11.31
C PHE A 50 12.04 -2.07 10.51
N THR A 51 11.71 -3.27 10.97
CA THR A 51 10.65 -4.12 10.39
C THR A 51 9.30 -3.42 10.37
N MET A 52 8.97 -2.64 11.41
CA MET A 52 7.73 -1.84 11.43
C MET A 52 7.73 -0.74 10.37
N ALA A 53 8.85 -0.04 10.17
CA ALA A 53 8.95 0.95 9.10
C ALA A 53 8.81 0.30 7.70
N VAL A 54 9.36 -0.91 7.51
CA VAL A 54 9.17 -1.69 6.28
C VAL A 54 7.69 -2.03 6.09
N ALA A 55 7.01 -2.45 7.16
CA ALA A 55 5.60 -2.81 7.14
C ALA A 55 4.73 -1.62 6.71
N VAL A 56 4.92 -0.46 7.32
CA VAL A 56 4.21 0.78 6.98
C VAL A 56 4.43 1.17 5.52
N THR A 57 5.68 1.12 5.07
CA THR A 57 6.04 1.45 3.68
C THR A 57 5.31 0.53 2.70
N ALA A 58 5.27 -0.77 2.99
CA ALA A 58 4.58 -1.74 2.15
C ALA A 58 3.07 -1.51 2.11
N LEU A 59 2.44 -1.33 3.28
CA LEU A 59 0.99 -1.13 3.37
C LEU A 59 0.53 0.17 2.71
N LEU A 60 1.23 1.28 2.96
CA LEU A 60 0.93 2.55 2.29
C LEU A 60 1.13 2.46 0.78
N GLY A 61 2.20 1.81 0.32
CA GLY A 61 2.43 1.58 -1.10
C GLY A 61 1.31 0.78 -1.76
N ALA A 62 0.84 -0.29 -1.13
CA ALA A 62 -0.31 -1.06 -1.61
C ALA A 62 -1.59 -0.22 -1.71
N LEU A 63 -1.91 0.57 -0.69
CA LEU A 63 -3.10 1.41 -0.68
C LEU A 63 -3.03 2.52 -1.74
N LEU A 64 -1.85 3.12 -1.94
CA LEU A 64 -1.63 4.11 -3.00
C LEU A 64 -1.81 3.52 -4.39
N LEU A 65 -1.32 2.31 -4.62
CA LEU A 65 -1.49 1.64 -5.92
C LEU A 65 -2.96 1.32 -6.19
N LEU A 66 -3.73 0.91 -5.17
CA LEU A 66 -5.16 0.75 -5.31
C LEU A 66 -5.89 2.08 -5.56
N LEU A 67 -5.46 3.16 -4.89
CA LEU A 67 -6.00 4.50 -5.09
C LEU A 67 -5.71 5.04 -6.50
N GLU A 68 -4.49 4.86 -6.99
CA GLU A 68 -4.09 5.26 -8.35
C GLU A 68 -4.94 4.57 -9.43
N MET A 69 -5.43 3.35 -9.18
CA MET A 69 -6.37 2.66 -10.07
C MET A 69 -7.78 3.25 -10.08
N THR A 70 -8.07 4.23 -9.22
CA THR A 70 -9.41 4.83 -9.06
C THR A 70 -9.42 6.36 -9.19
N ALA A 71 -8.31 7.03 -8.94
CA ALA A 71 -8.21 8.48 -8.86
C ALA A 71 -7.65 9.09 -10.16
N SER A 72 -7.84 10.39 -10.34
CA SER A 72 -7.21 11.13 -11.44
C SER A 72 -5.69 11.20 -11.27
N HIS A 73 -4.95 11.36 -12.37
CA HIS A 73 -3.48 11.43 -12.35
C HIS A 73 -2.93 12.51 -11.40
N VAL A 74 -3.56 13.68 -11.35
CA VAL A 74 -3.15 14.78 -10.46
C VAL A 74 -3.34 14.41 -9.00
N MET A 75 -4.50 13.86 -8.65
CA MET A 75 -4.79 13.41 -7.28
C MET A 75 -3.83 12.30 -6.85
N SER A 76 -3.55 11.34 -7.74
CA SER A 76 -2.58 10.29 -7.47
C SER A 76 -1.18 10.85 -7.22
N GLY A 77 -0.71 11.80 -8.04
CA GLY A 77 0.59 12.46 -7.83
C GLY A 77 0.69 13.17 -6.48
N VAL A 78 -0.36 13.89 -6.07
CA VAL A 78 -0.42 14.54 -4.75
C VAL A 78 -0.39 13.51 -3.62
N LEU A 79 -1.18 12.44 -3.73
CA LEU A 79 -1.21 11.37 -2.73
C LEU A 79 0.14 10.66 -2.61
N TRP A 80 0.80 10.38 -3.73
CA TRP A 80 2.16 9.81 -3.74
C TRP A 80 3.16 10.72 -3.03
N MET A 81 3.09 12.04 -3.27
CA MET A 81 3.97 13.00 -2.61
C MET A 81 3.71 13.04 -1.09
N VAL A 82 2.44 13.18 -0.68
CA VAL A 82 2.05 13.23 0.74
C VAL A 82 2.45 11.94 1.46
N CYS A 83 2.13 10.78 0.89
CA CYS A 83 2.49 9.51 1.50
C CYS A 83 4.01 9.27 1.51
N GLY A 84 4.74 9.73 0.49
CA GLY A 84 6.20 9.70 0.50
C GLY A 84 6.79 10.48 1.66
N VAL A 85 6.25 11.68 1.95
CA VAL A 85 6.63 12.48 3.12
C VAL A 85 6.28 11.75 4.42
N LEU A 86 5.08 11.17 4.53
CA LEU A 86 4.67 10.42 5.72
C LEU A 86 5.57 9.20 5.97
N VAL A 87 5.95 8.46 4.92
CA VAL A 87 6.90 7.34 5.03
C VAL A 87 8.28 7.82 5.46
N ALA A 88 8.78 8.93 4.90
CA ALA A 88 10.06 9.50 5.30
C ALA A 88 10.07 9.94 6.77
N LEU A 89 8.99 10.57 7.24
CA LEU A 89 8.81 10.96 8.64
C LEU A 89 8.70 9.73 9.57
N ALA A 90 7.95 8.71 9.16
CA ALA A 90 7.83 7.45 9.87
C ALA A 90 9.18 6.73 10.01
N PHE A 91 10.00 6.76 8.96
CA PHE A 91 11.34 6.17 8.98
C PHE A 91 12.31 6.98 9.85
N ALA A 92 12.27 8.32 9.76
CA ALA A 92 13.08 9.19 10.60
C ALA A 92 12.76 9.01 12.09
N ASN A 93 11.50 8.74 12.43
CA ASN A 93 11.02 8.49 13.79
C ASN A 93 10.59 7.03 14.00
N LYS A 94 11.37 6.09 13.46
CA LYS A 94 10.99 4.65 13.42
C LYS A 94 10.73 4.05 14.80
N GLU A 95 11.46 4.47 15.83
CA GLU A 95 11.31 3.95 17.20
C GLU A 95 9.93 4.30 17.76
N VAL A 96 9.59 5.60 17.76
CA VAL A 96 8.26 6.06 18.17
C VAL A 96 7.18 5.44 17.29
N THR A 97 7.34 5.46 15.97
CA THR A 97 6.33 4.90 15.06
C THR A 97 6.05 3.42 15.35
N ALA A 98 7.10 2.64 15.63
CA ALA A 98 6.97 1.23 15.98
C ALA A 98 6.19 1.04 17.27
N ASP A 99 6.47 1.81 18.33
CA ASP A 99 5.74 1.69 19.61
C ASP A 99 4.23 1.91 19.43
N TRP A 100 3.84 2.92 18.64
CA TRP A 100 2.44 3.21 18.35
C TRP A 100 1.77 2.08 17.57
N ILE A 101 2.46 1.51 16.57
CA ILE A 101 1.94 0.40 15.77
C ILE A 101 1.83 -0.86 16.63
N VAL A 102 2.83 -1.15 17.46
CA VAL A 102 2.83 -2.31 18.34
C VAL A 102 1.69 -2.24 19.34
N ALA A 103 1.44 -1.06 19.94
CA ALA A 103 0.30 -0.84 20.83
C ALA A 103 -1.06 -1.02 20.15
N ALA A 104 -1.15 -0.76 18.84
CA ALA A 104 -2.40 -0.77 18.07
C ALA A 104 -2.50 -1.90 17.01
N ARG A 105 -1.61 -2.90 17.02
CA ARG A 105 -1.50 -3.95 15.98
C ARG A 105 -2.82 -4.47 15.41
N PRO A 106 -3.77 -4.98 16.23
CA PRO A 106 -5.01 -5.54 15.69
C PRO A 106 -5.82 -4.49 14.94
N TRP A 107 -5.84 -3.25 15.42
CA TRP A 107 -6.55 -2.16 14.76
C TRP A 107 -5.86 -1.70 13.48
N VAL A 108 -4.52 -1.72 13.43
CA VAL A 108 -3.75 -1.42 12.21
C VAL A 108 -4.04 -2.46 11.12
N ALA A 109 -4.02 -3.75 11.45
CA ALA A 109 -4.35 -4.83 10.51
C ALA A 109 -5.81 -4.74 10.03
N ILE A 110 -6.76 -4.56 10.97
CA ILE A 110 -8.19 -4.44 10.61
C ILE A 110 -8.43 -3.22 9.71
N SER A 111 -7.93 -2.05 10.09
CA SER A 111 -8.15 -0.83 9.32
C SER A 111 -7.51 -0.89 7.93
N THR A 112 -6.32 -1.49 7.83
CA THR A 112 -5.65 -1.67 6.54
C THR A 112 -6.38 -2.67 5.66
N GLY A 113 -6.81 -3.80 6.22
CA GLY A 113 -7.63 -4.78 5.50
C GLY A 113 -8.95 -4.20 4.99
N VAL A 114 -9.65 -3.42 5.81
CA VAL A 114 -10.90 -2.74 5.41
C VAL A 114 -10.63 -1.71 4.31
N ALA A 115 -9.61 -0.86 4.46
CA ALA A 115 -9.24 0.13 3.46
C ALA A 115 -8.87 -0.52 2.12
N ALA A 116 -8.05 -1.59 2.17
CA ALA A 116 -7.66 -2.35 0.99
C ALA A 116 -8.86 -3.00 0.30
N ALA A 117 -9.79 -3.61 1.04
CA ALA A 117 -10.99 -4.21 0.48
C ALA A 117 -11.89 -3.17 -0.21
N VAL A 118 -12.13 -2.03 0.44
CA VAL A 118 -12.94 -0.93 -0.11
C VAL A 118 -12.31 -0.40 -1.40
N LEU A 119 -11.01 -0.12 -1.39
CA LEU A 119 -10.30 0.39 -2.56
C LEU A 119 -10.22 -0.65 -3.68
N ALA A 120 -10.05 -1.94 -3.34
CA ALA A 120 -10.05 -3.02 -4.32
C ALA A 120 -11.40 -3.15 -5.05
N VAL A 121 -12.52 -3.06 -4.30
CA VAL A 121 -13.86 -3.04 -4.89
C VAL A 121 -14.04 -1.83 -5.81
N ARG A 122 -13.60 -0.64 -5.37
CA ARG A 122 -13.66 0.58 -6.20
C ARG A 122 -12.81 0.48 -7.45
N ALA A 123 -11.59 -0.04 -7.36
CA ALA A 123 -10.68 -0.25 -8.49
C ALA A 123 -11.27 -1.24 -9.50
N ARG A 124 -11.91 -2.31 -9.01
CA ARG A 124 -12.60 -3.28 -9.87
C ARG A 124 -13.78 -2.65 -10.59
N ARG A 125 -14.62 -1.87 -9.90
CA ARG A 125 -15.75 -1.15 -10.52
C ARG A 125 -15.29 -0.12 -11.56
N ALA A 126 -14.28 0.69 -11.23
CA ALA A 126 -13.72 1.67 -12.16
C ALA A 126 -13.22 1.00 -13.45
N ARG A 127 -12.57 -0.17 -13.32
CA ARG A 127 -12.11 -0.95 -14.48
C ARG A 127 -13.25 -1.55 -15.31
N LEU A 128 -14.33 -2.02 -14.66
CA LEU A 128 -15.51 -2.53 -15.37
C LEU A 128 -16.18 -1.43 -16.19
N ILE A 129 -16.42 -0.26 -15.59
CA ILE A 129 -17.01 0.91 -16.27
C ILE A 129 -16.13 1.37 -17.44
N ALA A 130 -14.80 1.34 -17.28
CA ALA A 130 -13.89 1.68 -18.36
C ALA A 130 -13.89 0.67 -19.52
N HIS A 131 -14.26 -0.60 -19.25
CA HIS A 131 -14.30 -1.64 -20.26
C HIS A 131 -15.67 -1.76 -20.96
N ASP A 132 -16.75 -1.46 -20.23
CA ASP A 132 -18.14 -1.40 -20.72
C ASP A 132 -18.83 -0.12 -20.19
N PRO A 133 -18.81 0.97 -20.97
CA PRO A 133 -19.43 2.24 -20.59
C PRO A 133 -20.94 2.16 -20.35
N SER A 134 -21.61 1.12 -20.86
CA SER A 134 -23.05 0.93 -20.70
C SER A 134 -23.44 0.54 -19.26
N GLU A 135 -22.53 -0.09 -18.50
CA GLU A 135 -22.73 -0.34 -17.07
C GLU A 135 -22.75 0.94 -16.23
N GLY A 136 -22.00 1.97 -16.65
CA GLY A 136 -21.99 3.29 -16.00
C GLY A 136 -23.30 4.07 -16.18
N LEU A 137 -24.06 3.76 -17.24
CA LEU A 137 -25.33 4.43 -17.58
C LEU A 137 -26.57 3.73 -17.00
N ARG A 138 -26.46 2.51 -16.46
CA ARG A 138 -27.59 1.80 -15.85
C ARG A 138 -27.96 2.28 -14.44
N GLY A 139 -27.11 3.12 -13.83
CA GLY A 139 -27.32 3.71 -12.50
C GLY A 139 -27.66 5.20 -12.51
N MET A 140 -27.77 5.83 -13.69
CA MET A 140 -28.29 7.19 -13.90
C MET A 140 -29.66 7.12 -14.58
#